data_AF-A0A928MZ33-F1
#
_entry.id   AF-A0A928MZ33-F1
#
_cell.length_a   1.000
_cell.length_b   1.000
_cell.length_c   1.000
_cell.angle_alpha   90.00
_cell.angle_beta   90.00
_cell.angle_gamma   90.00
#
_symmetry.space_group_name_H-M   'P 1'
#
loop_
_entity.id
_entity.type
_entity.pdbx_description
1 polymer ?
#
loop_
_entity_poly.entity_id
_entity_poly.type
_entity_poly.pdbx_seq_one_letter_code
_entity_poly.pdbx_strand_id
1 'polypeptide(L)'
;MKKAVSLLLCFMILIAGIMITPAMAAEEENTPAITEATLKQGSSSKVYTVNLLTHADSQVITTGFVEPVVKEGGITDSAADGYYLYSNFSSYFNMFTGADSQYYYYNIPDEMKDATYFRMKKTWNGTRNDTGSPTQNPTSREAVVLTLNHSAVVYYIYQGTSDSGVATNATWLNEDEWAKSEETAQYVNASGVVSDYIIYEKQFDVTEGETATVEIGGQKGAYLAPQIFVDWIVEEKITPETSNETLKQGSSSKVYTVKIADRADAEIVKDGFTAPVRKEGAVSDTEAENYYDASNLDSYFKVLTDKDYYFHSIPEEIYDAQYFRLKSGWQGTKGDTGSPTQNPDTTEALTFDINSTATVYYVYQSAILNVNTNATWLETDDWTLCDEKVEYIGGGAKYYEYYLFKKKFIVNPSETVNVKIGGFYNSNLPPMVFVDWLNEETTKNINVSVTGNGKVNKPGNQDAAIGETFSVMVTPDEGYVIDYIKFNGNEVVANANGIYTTPEITEDSVIEVAFREINELPQVTSCMQVFAATDEETGHPSAITFATVGAGADYEAIEFGIVFSKTDETPTLEEDGIKYQAVSKNDFGQYGVKLYGTGLKADTTYYTAPYTIYQSIHGKTVVYGTAVSFTPVNN
;
A
#
# COMPACT_ATOMS: atom_id res chain seq x y z
N MET A 1 -21.71 -30.31 48.07
CA MET A 1 -22.40 -31.44 47.39
C MET A 1 -22.43 -31.10 45.89
N LYS A 2 -21.60 -31.71 45.03
CA LYS A 2 -21.90 -32.90 44.17
C LYS A 2 -23.16 -32.66 43.31
N LYS A 3 -23.23 -32.71 41.97
CA LYS A 3 -22.47 -33.24 40.78
C LYS A 3 -23.02 -32.46 39.54
N ALA A 4 -22.27 -32.04 38.51
CA ALA A 4 -21.74 -32.77 37.34
C ALA A 4 -22.75 -33.56 36.48
N VAL A 5 -22.96 -33.14 35.21
CA VAL A 5 -23.15 -34.00 34.00
C VAL A 5 -22.66 -33.25 32.74
N SER A 6 -21.67 -33.83 32.06
CA SER A 6 -21.29 -33.56 30.66
C SER A 6 -22.13 -34.40 29.71
N LEU A 7 -22.38 -33.92 28.47
CA LEU A 7 -22.41 -34.80 27.29
C LEU A 7 -21.98 -34.06 26.02
N LEU A 8 -21.02 -34.66 25.34
CA LEU A 8 -20.40 -34.32 24.06
C LEU A 8 -21.11 -35.16 22.97
N LEU A 9 -21.46 -34.59 21.81
CA LEU A 9 -21.37 -35.32 20.53
C LEU A 9 -21.41 -34.41 19.30
N CYS A 10 -20.44 -34.65 18.42
CA CYS A 10 -20.15 -34.01 17.15
C CYS A 10 -21.24 -34.23 16.09
N PHE A 11 -21.42 -33.25 15.20
CA PHE A 11 -21.72 -33.52 13.79
C PHE A 11 -21.03 -32.46 12.91
N MET A 12 -20.01 -32.90 12.17
CA MET A 12 -19.49 -32.21 10.99
C MET A 12 -20.52 -32.32 9.86
N ILE A 13 -20.82 -31.22 9.19
CA ILE A 13 -21.27 -31.24 7.79
C ILE A 13 -20.41 -30.25 7.00
N LEU A 14 -19.72 -30.84 6.02
CA LEU A 14 -19.01 -30.26 4.90
C LEU A 14 -19.80 -29.12 4.23
N ILE A 15 -19.23 -27.93 4.16
CA ILE A 15 -19.49 -27.00 3.05
C ILE A 15 -18.15 -26.73 2.39
N ALA A 16 -17.99 -27.32 1.21
CA ALA A 16 -16.97 -26.93 0.25
C ALA A 16 -17.31 -25.50 -0.24
N GLY A 17 -16.80 -24.50 0.46
CA GLY A 17 -16.78 -23.11 0.03
C GLY A 17 -15.42 -22.81 -0.55
N ILE A 18 -15.38 -22.53 -1.84
CA ILE A 18 -14.23 -22.08 -2.60
C ILE A 18 -13.67 -20.82 -1.89
N MET A 19 -12.56 -20.95 -1.17
CA MET A 19 -11.77 -19.81 -0.73
C MET A 19 -11.03 -19.27 -1.95
N ILE A 20 -11.61 -18.26 -2.60
CA ILE A 20 -10.85 -17.37 -3.46
C ILE A 20 -10.13 -16.44 -2.49
N THR A 21 -8.89 -16.76 -2.15
CA THR A 21 -7.99 -15.76 -1.58
C THR A 21 -7.77 -14.70 -2.66
N PRO A 22 -8.08 -13.41 -2.42
CA PRO A 22 -7.53 -12.38 -3.29
C PRO A 22 -6.02 -12.48 -3.12
N ALA A 23 -5.32 -12.82 -4.20
CA ALA A 23 -3.90 -12.54 -4.30
C ALA A 23 -3.79 -11.01 -4.23
N MET A 24 -3.48 -10.47 -3.06
CA MET A 24 -3.01 -9.09 -2.96
C MET A 24 -1.67 -9.08 -3.66
N ALA A 25 -1.65 -8.54 -4.87
CA ALA A 25 -0.41 -8.15 -5.52
C ALA A 25 0.28 -7.17 -4.57
N ALA A 26 1.51 -7.48 -4.19
CA ALA A 26 2.38 -6.48 -3.58
C ALA A 26 2.40 -5.27 -4.54
N GLU A 27 2.18 -4.07 -4.01
CA GLU A 27 2.47 -2.85 -4.75
C GLU A 27 3.98 -2.82 -4.96
N GLU A 28 4.35 -3.29 -6.16
CA GLU A 28 5.69 -3.27 -6.71
C GLU A 28 6.16 -1.81 -6.74
N GLU A 29 7.40 -1.55 -6.32
CA GLU A 29 8.07 -0.24 -6.43
C GLU A 29 7.63 0.48 -7.71
N ASN A 30 7.14 1.73 -7.58
CA ASN A 30 6.80 2.61 -8.68
C ASN A 30 8.02 2.78 -9.61
N THR A 31 8.20 1.82 -10.50
CA THR A 31 9.27 1.85 -11.49
C THR A 31 8.88 2.94 -12.49
N PRO A 32 9.76 3.88 -12.85
CA PRO A 32 9.43 4.96 -13.77
C PRO A 32 8.90 4.38 -15.09
N ALA A 33 7.64 4.66 -15.41
CA ALA A 33 6.89 3.95 -16.45
C ALA A 33 6.40 4.85 -17.57
N ILE A 34 6.80 4.60 -18.82
CA ILE A 34 6.19 5.25 -20.00
C ILE A 34 4.67 5.04 -19.98
N THR A 35 3.92 6.14 -19.94
CA THR A 35 2.45 6.10 -19.87
C THR A 35 1.84 5.71 -21.22
N GLU A 36 2.45 6.18 -22.31
CA GLU A 36 2.05 5.84 -23.67
C GLU A 36 3.27 5.92 -24.62
N ALA A 37 3.38 4.96 -25.53
CA ALA A 37 4.28 5.05 -26.67
C ALA A 37 3.48 4.86 -27.95
N THR A 38 3.57 5.83 -28.85
CA THR A 38 2.90 5.79 -30.14
C THR A 38 3.93 5.77 -31.27
N LEU A 39 3.82 4.75 -32.12
CA LEU A 39 4.67 4.56 -33.28
C LEU A 39 3.87 4.72 -34.58
N LYS A 40 4.35 5.57 -35.50
CA LYS A 40 3.74 5.75 -36.82
C LYS A 40 4.61 5.16 -37.92
N GLN A 41 4.15 4.05 -38.50
CA GLN A 41 4.85 3.42 -39.62
C GLN A 41 4.31 3.98 -40.95
N GLY A 42 5.06 4.90 -41.58
CA GLY A 42 4.79 5.31 -42.96
C GLY A 42 3.78 6.43 -43.16
N SER A 43 3.37 6.58 -44.42
CA SER A 43 2.12 7.23 -44.82
C SER A 43 0.88 6.40 -44.50
N SER A 44 1.04 5.27 -43.80
CA SER A 44 -0.11 4.44 -43.40
C SER A 44 -0.87 5.15 -42.28
N SER A 45 -2.20 5.10 -42.33
CA SER A 45 -3.06 5.55 -41.23
C SER A 45 -2.97 4.66 -39.98
N LYS A 46 -2.06 3.67 -39.97
CA LYS A 46 -1.89 2.75 -38.84
C LYS A 46 -0.92 3.38 -37.85
N VAL A 47 -1.50 3.77 -36.73
CA VAL A 47 -0.80 4.18 -35.52
C VAL A 47 -0.75 2.96 -34.62
N TYR A 48 0.45 2.59 -34.17
CA TYR A 48 0.63 1.56 -33.16
C TYR A 48 0.76 2.27 -31.82
N THR A 49 -0.34 2.32 -31.09
CA THR A 49 -0.39 2.86 -29.74
C THR A 49 -0.19 1.71 -28.77
N VAL A 50 0.78 1.88 -27.86
CA VAL A 50 0.96 1.01 -26.70
C VAL A 50 0.67 1.87 -25.49
N ASN A 51 -0.47 1.61 -24.84
CA ASN A 51 -0.88 2.28 -23.62
C ASN A 51 -0.36 1.50 -22.42
N LEU A 52 0.16 2.20 -21.42
CA LEU A 52 0.47 1.75 -20.06
C LEU A 52 1.18 0.38 -20.01
N LEU A 53 2.51 0.40 -20.03
CA LEU A 53 3.31 -0.80 -19.76
C LEU A 53 3.25 -1.12 -18.25
N THR A 54 2.13 -1.65 -17.77
CA THR A 54 2.15 -2.34 -16.47
C THR A 54 2.79 -3.71 -16.68
N HIS A 55 3.66 -4.10 -15.74
CA HIS A 55 4.49 -5.31 -15.81
C HIS A 55 3.70 -6.62 -16.03
N ALA A 56 2.38 -6.59 -15.83
CA ALA A 56 1.50 -7.76 -15.81
C ALA A 56 1.36 -8.52 -17.14
N ASP A 57 1.63 -7.89 -18.30
CA ASP A 57 1.46 -8.54 -19.62
C ASP A 57 2.78 -8.78 -20.39
N SER A 58 3.95 -8.54 -19.79
CA SER A 58 5.26 -8.83 -20.40
C SER A 58 5.87 -10.12 -19.85
N GLN A 59 6.40 -10.97 -20.74
CA GLN A 59 7.38 -11.98 -20.37
C GLN A 59 8.51 -11.28 -19.59
N VAL A 60 8.80 -11.78 -18.39
CA VAL A 60 9.85 -11.34 -17.46
C VAL A 60 11.04 -10.74 -18.21
N ILE A 61 11.23 -9.43 -18.03
CA ILE A 61 12.41 -8.69 -18.49
C ILE A 61 13.48 -8.92 -17.43
N THR A 62 14.58 -9.58 -17.78
CA THR A 62 15.78 -9.56 -16.94
C THR A 62 16.35 -8.15 -16.94
N THR A 63 16.52 -7.56 -15.76
CA THR A 63 17.31 -6.34 -15.56
C THR A 63 18.78 -6.67 -15.80
N GLY A 64 19.47 -5.79 -16.54
CA GLY A 64 20.90 -5.89 -16.82
C GLY A 64 21.25 -6.57 -18.15
N PHE A 65 22.38 -6.11 -18.70
CA PHE A 65 23.03 -6.75 -19.83
C PHE A 65 23.51 -8.14 -19.42
N VAL A 66 23.01 -9.18 -20.09
CA VAL A 66 23.65 -10.50 -19.98
C VAL A 66 24.96 -10.44 -20.76
N GLU A 67 26.08 -10.81 -20.13
CA GLU A 67 27.37 -10.94 -20.79
C GLU A 67 27.22 -11.67 -22.13
N PRO A 68 27.90 -11.22 -23.19
CA PRO A 68 27.71 -11.80 -24.50
C PRO A 68 28.00 -13.29 -24.54
N VAL A 69 27.02 -14.05 -25.00
CA VAL A 69 27.25 -15.43 -25.41
C VAL A 69 27.81 -15.40 -26.82
N VAL A 70 29.12 -15.67 -26.97
CA VAL A 70 29.76 -15.88 -28.27
C VAL A 70 29.03 -17.03 -28.97
N LYS A 71 28.24 -16.70 -30.00
CA LYS A 71 27.45 -17.69 -30.72
C LYS A 71 28.31 -18.36 -31.78
N GLU A 72 28.30 -19.69 -31.81
CA GLU A 72 28.99 -20.47 -32.85
C GLU A 72 28.43 -20.08 -34.24
N GLY A 73 29.27 -19.46 -35.08
CA GLY A 73 28.88 -18.89 -36.38
C GLY A 73 28.59 -17.38 -36.42
N GLY A 74 28.78 -16.65 -35.30
CA GLY A 74 28.83 -15.17 -35.26
C GLY A 74 30.23 -14.62 -35.61
N ILE A 75 30.50 -13.35 -35.28
CA ILE A 75 31.84 -12.74 -35.45
C ILE A 75 32.90 -13.66 -34.85
N THR A 76 33.81 -14.16 -35.67
CA THR A 76 34.79 -15.19 -35.28
C THR A 76 36.02 -14.61 -34.58
N ASP A 77 36.06 -13.29 -34.35
CA ASP A 77 37.17 -12.66 -33.64
C ASP A 77 37.01 -12.87 -32.14
N SER A 78 37.70 -13.89 -31.63
CA SER A 78 37.72 -14.25 -30.22
C SER A 78 38.47 -13.24 -29.33
N ALA A 79 39.11 -12.21 -29.90
CA ALA A 79 39.85 -11.20 -29.15
C ALA A 79 39.04 -9.92 -28.86
N ALA A 80 37.83 -9.84 -29.38
CA ALA A 80 37.02 -8.65 -29.28
C ALA A 80 35.94 -8.83 -28.19
N ASP A 81 36.29 -8.39 -26.98
CA ASP A 81 35.35 -8.15 -25.87
C ASP A 81 34.41 -6.99 -26.21
N GLY A 82 33.15 -7.03 -25.73
CA GLY A 82 32.22 -5.89 -25.83
C GLY A 82 31.14 -5.97 -26.92
N TYR A 83 30.93 -7.12 -27.58
CA TYR A 83 29.83 -7.23 -28.53
C TYR A 83 28.48 -7.48 -27.85
N TYR A 84 27.46 -6.71 -28.20
CA TYR A 84 26.09 -6.88 -27.71
C TYR A 84 25.17 -7.28 -28.86
N LEU A 85 24.68 -8.51 -28.81
CA LEU A 85 23.64 -8.97 -29.73
C LEU A 85 22.33 -8.28 -29.34
N TYR A 86 21.56 -7.82 -30.34
CA TYR A 86 20.31 -7.10 -30.09
C TYR A 86 19.32 -7.83 -29.17
N SER A 87 19.34 -9.16 -29.16
CA SER A 87 18.47 -9.96 -28.29
C SER A 87 18.85 -9.93 -26.82
N ASN A 88 20.02 -9.40 -26.48
CA ASN A 88 20.55 -9.36 -25.11
C ASN A 88 20.26 -8.04 -24.40
N PHE A 89 19.77 -7.02 -25.12
CA PHE A 89 19.34 -5.78 -24.48
C PHE A 89 18.01 -6.00 -23.77
N SER A 90 17.90 -5.48 -22.55
CA SER A 90 16.62 -5.28 -21.87
C SER A 90 15.80 -4.34 -22.73
N SER A 91 14.85 -4.90 -23.47
CA SER A 91 13.96 -4.15 -24.35
C SER A 91 12.53 -4.51 -24.00
N TYR A 92 11.71 -3.49 -23.76
CA TYR A 92 10.26 -3.66 -23.64
C TYR A 92 9.61 -4.15 -24.95
N PHE A 93 10.36 -4.14 -26.05
CA PHE A 93 9.91 -4.57 -27.37
C PHE A 93 10.96 -5.47 -28.02
N ASN A 94 10.92 -6.77 -27.75
CA ASN A 94 11.74 -7.73 -28.47
C ASN A 94 11.18 -7.95 -29.89
N MET A 95 11.74 -7.22 -30.86
CA MET A 95 11.06 -6.98 -32.13
C MET A 95 11.78 -7.52 -33.38
N PHE A 96 12.91 -8.25 -33.32
CA PHE A 96 13.48 -8.91 -34.52
C PHE A 96 13.35 -10.43 -34.53
N THR A 97 12.71 -10.95 -35.60
CA THR A 97 12.96 -12.29 -36.16
C THR A 97 13.13 -12.17 -37.68
N GLY A 98 14.13 -11.40 -38.11
CA GLY A 98 14.70 -11.57 -39.45
C GLY A 98 15.82 -12.60 -39.36
N ALA A 99 15.64 -13.77 -39.96
CA ALA A 99 16.48 -14.96 -39.72
C ALA A 99 17.98 -14.81 -40.05
N ASP A 100 18.43 -13.73 -40.69
CA ASP A 100 19.74 -13.71 -41.37
C ASP A 100 20.64 -12.50 -41.09
N SER A 101 20.34 -11.61 -40.13
CA SER A 101 21.21 -10.44 -39.91
C SER A 101 21.82 -10.40 -38.51
N GLN A 102 22.98 -11.05 -38.40
CA GLN A 102 23.91 -10.98 -37.27
C GLN A 102 24.50 -9.57 -37.19
N TYR A 103 23.85 -8.70 -36.45
CA TYR A 103 24.31 -7.34 -36.22
C TYR A 103 24.55 -7.17 -34.72
N TYR A 104 25.68 -6.56 -34.37
CA TYR A 104 26.11 -6.38 -32.98
C TYR A 104 26.52 -4.94 -32.77
N TYR A 105 26.25 -4.39 -31.59
CA TYR A 105 27.01 -3.22 -31.15
C TYR A 105 28.31 -3.69 -30.52
N TYR A 106 29.39 -2.94 -30.68
CA TYR A 106 30.73 -3.32 -30.21
C TYR A 106 31.27 -2.39 -29.12
N ASN A 107 30.77 -1.16 -29.04
CA ASN A 107 31.20 -0.16 -28.07
C ASN A 107 30.00 0.75 -27.78
N ILE A 108 29.19 0.39 -26.78
CA ILE A 108 28.07 1.21 -26.29
C ILE A 108 28.56 1.90 -25.00
N PRO A 109 28.30 3.21 -24.82
CA PRO A 109 28.62 3.92 -23.57
C PRO A 109 27.99 3.26 -22.35
N ASP A 110 28.62 3.38 -21.19
CA ASP A 110 28.17 2.73 -19.96
C ASP A 110 26.77 3.20 -19.54
N GLU A 111 26.47 4.48 -19.72
CA GLU A 111 25.19 5.11 -19.43
C GLU A 111 24.03 4.48 -20.22
N MET A 112 24.31 4.01 -21.44
CA MET A 112 23.31 3.36 -22.28
C MET A 112 23.15 1.87 -21.99
N LYS A 113 23.99 1.29 -21.12
CA LYS A 113 23.90 -0.13 -20.72
C LYS A 113 22.80 -0.38 -19.70
N ASP A 114 22.47 0.61 -18.90
CA ASP A 114 21.33 0.48 -17.96
C ASP A 114 20.05 1.11 -18.52
N ALA A 115 20.17 1.80 -19.67
CA ALA A 115 19.07 2.46 -20.34
C ALA A 115 18.07 1.49 -21.00
N THR A 116 16.81 1.94 -21.07
CA THR A 116 15.72 1.23 -21.73
C THR A 116 15.81 1.34 -23.26
N TYR A 117 15.89 0.22 -23.97
CA TYR A 117 16.07 0.22 -25.43
C TYR A 117 14.78 0.04 -26.27
N PHE A 118 14.56 0.92 -27.26
CA PHE A 118 13.44 0.91 -28.20
C PHE A 118 13.87 0.75 -29.67
N ARG A 119 13.26 -0.20 -30.40
CA ARG A 119 13.48 -0.40 -31.85
C ARG A 119 12.27 -1.01 -32.57
N MET A 120 12.06 -0.67 -33.84
CA MET A 120 10.96 -1.19 -34.67
C MET A 120 11.16 -2.61 -35.23
N LYS A 121 10.08 -3.42 -35.29
CA LYS A 121 10.03 -4.82 -35.76
C LYS A 121 10.19 -5.08 -37.25
N LYS A 122 9.85 -4.11 -38.10
CA LYS A 122 9.81 -4.33 -39.55
C LYS A 122 10.73 -3.35 -40.24
N THR A 123 11.66 -3.87 -41.04
CA THR A 123 12.27 -3.08 -42.09
C THR A 123 11.15 -2.43 -42.89
N TRP A 124 11.27 -1.13 -43.12
CA TRP A 124 10.36 -0.45 -44.04
C TRP A 124 10.42 -1.19 -45.37
N ASN A 125 9.30 -1.77 -45.81
CA ASN A 125 9.23 -2.55 -47.06
C ASN A 125 9.26 -1.66 -48.32
N GLY A 126 9.42 -0.33 -48.17
CA GLY A 126 9.55 0.59 -49.29
C GLY A 126 10.98 0.65 -49.84
N THR A 127 11.11 1.30 -51.00
CA THR A 127 12.42 1.49 -51.64
C THR A 127 13.20 2.63 -50.98
N ARG A 128 14.50 2.80 -51.31
CA ARG A 128 15.33 3.93 -50.85
C ARG A 128 14.73 5.32 -51.12
N ASN A 129 13.81 5.37 -52.09
CA ASN A 129 13.27 6.60 -52.64
C ASN A 129 11.84 6.84 -52.15
N ASP A 130 11.40 6.15 -51.10
CA ASP A 130 10.07 6.31 -50.54
C ASP A 130 10.01 7.55 -49.66
N THR A 131 9.82 8.71 -50.30
CA THR A 131 9.70 10.01 -49.63
C THR A 131 8.51 10.11 -48.68
N GLY A 132 7.58 9.13 -48.71
CA GLY A 132 6.45 9.05 -47.79
C GLY A 132 6.77 8.33 -46.47
N SER A 133 7.98 7.80 -46.30
CA SER A 133 8.37 7.16 -45.04
C SER A 133 8.75 8.20 -43.97
N PRO A 134 8.12 8.19 -42.78
CA PRO A 134 8.53 9.00 -41.63
C PRO A 134 10.01 8.79 -41.27
N THR A 135 10.56 7.60 -41.51
CA THR A 135 11.97 7.30 -41.24
C THR A 135 12.94 7.86 -42.28
N GLN A 136 12.47 8.18 -43.50
CA GLN A 136 13.29 8.78 -44.57
C GLN A 136 12.95 10.25 -44.82
N ASN A 137 11.88 10.76 -44.22
CA ASN A 137 11.51 12.15 -44.29
C ASN A 137 12.20 12.92 -43.16
N PRO A 138 13.27 13.68 -43.44
CA PRO A 138 13.98 14.43 -42.41
C PRO A 138 13.12 15.51 -41.74
N THR A 139 11.97 15.87 -42.33
CA THR A 139 11.03 16.84 -41.77
C THR A 139 9.88 16.19 -40.99
N SER A 140 9.80 14.86 -40.95
CA SER A 140 8.78 14.15 -40.18
C SER A 140 9.21 14.07 -38.72
N ARG A 141 8.43 14.62 -37.79
CA ARG A 141 8.62 14.51 -36.34
C ARG A 141 7.98 13.27 -35.72
N GLU A 142 7.14 12.58 -36.49
CA GLU A 142 6.27 11.52 -35.97
C GLU A 142 6.83 10.11 -36.21
N ALA A 143 8.15 9.93 -36.38
CA ALA A 143 8.67 8.58 -36.63
C ALA A 143 8.53 7.69 -35.39
N VAL A 144 8.78 8.25 -34.20
CA VAL A 144 8.46 7.67 -32.89
C VAL A 144 7.98 8.80 -31.97
N VAL A 145 6.92 8.58 -31.20
CA VAL A 145 6.43 9.51 -30.17
C VAL A 145 6.37 8.76 -28.83
N LEU A 146 7.07 9.27 -27.82
CA LEU A 146 7.06 8.72 -26.46
C LEU A 146 6.37 9.71 -25.52
N THR A 147 5.58 9.23 -24.58
CA THR A 147 5.04 10.03 -23.47
C THR A 147 5.69 9.56 -22.17
N LEU A 148 6.63 10.37 -21.68
CA LEU A 148 7.34 10.14 -20.42
C LEU A 148 6.52 10.70 -19.27
N ASN A 149 6.49 10.02 -18.13
CA ASN A 149 5.93 10.53 -16.87
C ASN A 149 7.01 10.77 -15.79
N HIS A 150 8.28 10.58 -16.15
CA HIS A 150 9.45 10.81 -15.30
C HIS A 150 10.54 11.46 -16.13
N SER A 151 11.43 12.18 -15.44
CA SER A 151 12.60 12.80 -16.05
C SER A 151 13.52 11.72 -16.65
N ALA A 152 14.07 11.99 -17.83
CA ALA A 152 14.91 11.03 -18.53
C ALA A 152 15.91 11.71 -19.47
N VAL A 153 17.03 11.05 -19.70
CA VAL A 153 17.92 11.33 -20.84
C VAL A 153 17.57 10.36 -21.96
N VAL A 154 17.15 10.90 -23.10
CA VAL A 154 16.84 10.10 -24.29
C VAL A 154 18.03 10.16 -25.24
N TYR A 155 18.56 9.01 -25.62
CA TYR A 155 19.62 8.88 -26.61
C TYR A 155 19.07 8.42 -27.96
N TYR A 156 19.53 9.05 -29.04
CA TYR A 156 19.25 8.72 -30.43
C TYR A 156 20.53 8.34 -31.16
N ILE A 157 20.60 7.14 -31.74
CA ILE A 157 21.76 6.70 -32.52
C ILE A 157 21.58 7.08 -34.00
N TYR A 158 22.40 8.02 -34.47
CA TYR A 158 22.46 8.47 -35.85
C TYR A 158 23.39 7.61 -36.71
N GLN A 159 22.86 7.07 -37.81
CA GLN A 159 23.60 6.17 -38.71
C GLN A 159 24.45 6.95 -39.72
N GLY A 160 25.53 7.56 -39.23
CA GLY A 160 26.51 8.21 -40.08
C GLY A 160 27.75 8.61 -39.30
N THR A 161 28.85 8.83 -40.02
CA THR A 161 30.18 9.06 -39.46
C THR A 161 30.62 10.52 -39.47
N SER A 162 29.76 11.45 -39.92
CA SER A 162 30.11 12.88 -39.95
C SER A 162 28.93 13.80 -39.67
N ASP A 163 29.21 14.88 -38.94
CA ASP A 163 28.23 15.91 -38.55
C ASP A 163 27.63 16.63 -39.76
N SER A 164 28.40 16.75 -40.84
CA SER A 164 27.93 17.36 -42.09
C SER A 164 26.71 16.65 -42.69
N GLY A 165 26.56 15.35 -42.41
CA GLY A 165 25.40 14.56 -42.81
C GLY A 165 24.15 14.85 -41.98
N VAL A 166 24.31 15.19 -40.69
CA VAL A 166 23.20 15.37 -39.76
C VAL A 166 22.35 16.58 -40.14
N ALA A 167 23.00 17.72 -40.38
CA ALA A 167 22.32 18.95 -40.81
C ALA A 167 21.55 18.81 -42.14
N THR A 168 21.81 17.76 -42.93
CA THR A 168 21.10 17.50 -44.20
C THR A 168 20.09 16.37 -44.08
N ASN A 169 20.36 15.37 -43.24
CA ASN A 169 19.61 14.12 -43.20
C ASN A 169 18.73 13.96 -41.97
N ALA A 170 18.95 14.73 -40.91
CA ALA A 170 18.14 14.72 -39.69
C ALA A 170 18.11 16.15 -39.10
N THR A 171 17.56 17.10 -39.87
CA THR A 171 17.51 18.53 -39.49
C THR A 171 16.83 18.76 -38.15
N TRP A 172 15.88 17.88 -37.85
CA TRP A 172 15.06 17.83 -36.65
C TRP A 172 15.89 17.77 -35.34
N LEU A 173 17.08 17.15 -35.37
CA LEU A 173 17.99 17.10 -34.21
C LEU A 173 18.52 18.48 -33.82
N ASN A 174 18.88 19.31 -34.80
CA ASN A 174 19.36 20.67 -34.53
C ASN A 174 18.23 21.61 -34.14
N GLU A 175 17.06 21.47 -34.79
CA GLU A 175 15.88 22.28 -34.52
C GLU A 175 15.34 22.06 -33.10
N ASP A 176 15.48 20.84 -32.56
CA ASP A 176 15.01 20.50 -31.21
C ASP A 176 16.15 20.51 -30.18
N GLU A 177 17.29 21.10 -30.51
CA GLU A 177 18.41 21.30 -29.58
C GLU A 177 18.93 20.00 -28.97
N TRP A 178 18.96 18.90 -29.75
CA TRP A 178 19.62 17.67 -29.31
C TRP A 178 21.13 17.89 -29.24
N ALA A 179 21.73 17.54 -28.11
CA ALA A 179 23.16 17.62 -27.92
C ALA A 179 23.82 16.39 -28.57
N LYS A 180 24.95 16.60 -29.24
CA LYS A 180 25.79 15.49 -29.68
C LYS A 180 26.59 15.00 -28.47
N SER A 181 26.49 13.71 -28.16
CA SER A 181 27.30 13.09 -27.12
C SER A 181 28.78 13.08 -27.53
N GLU A 182 29.69 13.19 -26.56
CA GLU A 182 31.13 13.02 -26.81
C GLU A 182 31.47 11.57 -27.20
N GLU A 183 30.61 10.65 -26.76
CA GLU A 183 30.72 9.23 -27.02
C GLU A 183 30.15 8.83 -28.39
N THR A 184 30.58 7.67 -28.87
CA THR A 184 30.10 7.08 -30.13
C THR A 184 29.67 5.64 -29.91
N ALA A 185 28.66 5.21 -30.66
CA ALA A 185 28.27 3.81 -30.68
C ALA A 185 28.95 3.12 -31.87
N GLN A 186 29.60 1.99 -31.65
CA GLN A 186 30.14 1.19 -32.75
C GLN A 186 29.22 0.04 -33.11
N TYR A 187 29.05 -0.17 -34.41
CA TYR A 187 28.24 -1.23 -34.98
C TYR A 187 29.08 -2.13 -35.85
N VAL A 188 28.91 -3.45 -35.72
CA VAL A 188 29.60 -4.43 -36.53
C VAL A 188 28.60 -5.32 -37.26
N ASN A 189 28.86 -5.57 -38.53
CA ASN A 189 28.05 -6.48 -39.33
C ASN A 189 28.57 -7.92 -39.29
N ALA A 190 27.78 -8.86 -39.82
CA ALA A 190 28.13 -10.29 -39.93
C ALA A 190 29.47 -10.55 -40.65
N SER A 191 29.95 -9.60 -41.46
CA SER A 191 31.25 -9.69 -42.16
C SER A 191 32.41 -9.09 -41.35
N GLY A 192 32.18 -8.66 -40.12
CA GLY A 192 33.20 -8.06 -39.24
C GLY A 192 33.53 -6.59 -39.56
N VAL A 193 32.76 -5.93 -40.44
CA VAL A 193 33.00 -4.51 -40.75
C VAL A 193 32.39 -3.66 -39.64
N VAL A 194 33.25 -2.90 -38.96
CA VAL A 194 32.87 -1.92 -37.94
C VAL A 194 32.49 -0.59 -38.59
N SER A 195 31.44 0.05 -38.09
CA SER A 195 30.95 1.36 -38.49
C SER A 195 30.67 2.19 -37.23
N ASP A 196 31.16 3.42 -37.21
CA ASP A 196 30.89 4.36 -36.12
C ASP A 196 29.55 5.05 -36.34
N TYR A 197 28.76 5.16 -35.27
CA TYR A 197 27.52 5.92 -35.21
C TYR A 197 27.64 7.03 -34.17
N ILE A 198 27.05 8.18 -34.51
CA ILE A 198 27.03 9.35 -33.63
C ILE A 198 25.83 9.21 -32.69
N ILE A 199 26.02 9.51 -31.42
CA ILE A 199 24.95 9.53 -30.42
C ILE A 199 24.52 10.99 -30.22
N TYR A 200 23.21 11.19 -30.20
CA TYR A 200 22.59 12.44 -29.76
C TYR A 200 21.82 12.17 -28.49
N GLU A 201 21.80 13.12 -27.57
CA GLU A 201 21.10 13.02 -26.30
C GLU A 201 20.29 14.30 -26.03
N LYS A 202 19.19 14.12 -25.30
CA LYS A 202 18.39 15.23 -24.79
C LYS A 202 17.75 14.83 -23.47
N GLN A 203 17.92 15.70 -22.49
CA GLN A 203 17.24 15.60 -21.21
C GLN A 203 15.82 16.15 -21.32
N PHE A 204 14.88 15.42 -20.72
CA PHE A 204 13.50 15.81 -20.56
C PHE A 204 13.20 15.82 -19.07
N ASP A 205 12.91 17.01 -18.52
CA ASP A 205 12.49 17.16 -17.14
C ASP A 205 10.96 17.01 -17.08
N VAL A 206 10.48 16.10 -16.23
CA VAL A 206 9.04 15.86 -16.01
C VAL A 206 8.74 16.09 -14.55
N THR A 207 7.85 17.05 -14.27
CA THR A 207 7.39 17.29 -12.90
C THR A 207 6.48 16.14 -12.47
N GLU A 208 6.53 15.75 -11.19
CA GLU A 208 5.68 14.69 -10.64
C GLU A 208 4.20 14.91 -10.98
N GLY A 209 3.53 13.89 -11.51
CA GLY A 209 2.14 13.95 -11.98
C GLY A 209 1.94 14.55 -13.39
N GLU A 210 2.97 15.11 -14.01
CA GLU A 210 2.92 15.60 -15.40
C GLU A 210 3.46 14.57 -16.40
N THR A 211 3.40 14.91 -17.70
CA THR A 211 4.01 14.10 -18.75
C THR A 211 4.75 14.97 -19.76
N ALA A 212 5.81 14.43 -20.35
CA ALA A 212 6.54 15.05 -21.46
C ALA A 212 6.41 14.19 -22.73
N THR A 213 6.20 14.84 -23.87
CA THR A 213 6.17 14.18 -25.18
C THR A 213 7.53 14.31 -25.86
N VAL A 214 8.10 13.17 -26.27
CA VAL A 214 9.35 13.08 -27.03
C VAL A 214 9.01 12.68 -28.46
N GLU A 215 9.19 13.61 -29.39
CA GLU A 215 8.99 13.39 -30.82
C GLU A 215 10.35 13.11 -31.51
N ILE A 216 10.47 11.95 -32.15
CA ILE A 216 11.71 11.52 -32.80
C ILE A 216 11.46 11.37 -34.29
N GLY A 217 12.25 12.09 -35.07
CA GLY A 217 12.13 12.14 -36.52
C GLY A 217 12.94 11.06 -37.26
N GLY A 218 12.73 11.02 -38.58
CA GLY A 218 13.49 10.15 -39.48
C GLY A 218 14.86 10.68 -39.86
N GLN A 219 15.67 9.82 -40.49
CA GLN A 219 16.92 10.16 -41.13
C GLN A 219 16.82 9.93 -42.65
N LYS A 220 16.99 10.98 -43.45
CA LYS A 220 16.99 10.90 -44.91
C LYS A 220 17.99 9.85 -45.40
N GLY A 221 17.49 8.89 -46.17
CA GLY A 221 18.30 7.82 -46.75
C GLY A 221 18.68 6.70 -45.79
N ALA A 222 18.25 6.75 -44.52
CA ALA A 222 18.34 5.62 -43.60
C ALA A 222 17.24 4.60 -43.91
N TYR A 223 17.61 3.32 -43.86
CA TYR A 223 16.68 2.20 -44.05
C TYR A 223 16.23 1.57 -42.74
N LEU A 224 16.99 1.85 -41.68
CA LEU A 224 16.74 1.36 -40.36
C LEU A 224 15.87 2.36 -39.61
N ALA A 225 15.04 1.84 -38.73
CA ALA A 225 14.31 2.67 -37.78
C ALA A 225 15.28 3.40 -36.85
N PRO A 226 14.87 4.56 -36.31
CA PRO A 226 15.49 5.14 -35.13
C PRO A 226 15.81 4.09 -34.07
N GLN A 227 17.00 4.18 -33.49
CA GLN A 227 17.44 3.39 -32.35
C GLN A 227 17.50 4.34 -31.17
N ILE A 228 16.70 4.07 -30.14
CA ILE A 228 16.44 5.01 -29.05
C ILE A 228 16.71 4.30 -27.73
N PHE A 229 17.42 4.96 -26.84
CA PHE A 229 17.64 4.51 -25.46
C PHE A 229 17.07 5.57 -24.53
N VAL A 230 16.43 5.16 -23.43
CA VAL A 230 15.87 6.05 -22.42
C VAL A 230 16.50 5.69 -21.09
N ASP A 231 17.38 6.55 -20.61
CA ASP A 231 18.00 6.46 -19.30
C ASP A 231 17.20 7.31 -18.33
N TRP A 232 16.62 6.67 -17.33
CA TRP A 232 15.70 7.32 -16.40
C TRP A 232 16.51 8.09 -15.38
N ILE A 233 16.22 9.38 -15.25
CA ILE A 233 16.78 10.18 -14.17
C ILE A 233 15.98 9.81 -12.93
N VAL A 234 16.45 8.80 -12.22
CA VAL A 234 15.98 8.50 -10.87
C VAL A 234 16.45 9.69 -10.04
N GLU A 235 15.51 10.50 -9.55
CA GLU A 235 15.85 11.48 -8.53
C GLU A 235 16.49 10.69 -7.40
N GLU A 236 17.80 10.92 -7.19
CA GLU A 236 18.55 10.26 -6.14
C GLU A 236 17.78 10.55 -4.86
N LYS A 237 17.08 9.54 -4.33
CA LYS A 237 16.36 9.65 -3.07
C LYS A 237 17.42 10.11 -2.08
N ILE A 238 17.40 11.39 -1.72
CA ILE A 238 18.39 11.99 -0.85
C ILE A 238 18.24 11.23 0.46
N THR A 239 19.07 10.20 0.62
CA THR A 239 19.08 9.42 1.84
C THR A 239 19.74 10.37 2.82
N PRO A 240 19.03 10.84 3.86
CA PRO A 240 19.61 11.81 4.76
C PRO A 240 20.96 11.28 5.26
N GLU A 241 22.02 12.07 5.10
CA GLU A 241 23.34 11.66 5.57
C GLU A 241 23.26 11.47 7.09
N THR A 242 23.48 10.24 7.59
CA THR A 242 23.65 10.02 9.03
C THR A 242 24.96 10.67 9.47
N SER A 243 24.89 11.91 9.97
CA SER A 243 26.08 12.59 10.48
C SER A 243 26.40 12.06 11.89
N ASN A 244 27.52 11.33 12.01
CA ASN A 244 28.18 10.92 13.26
C ASN A 244 27.32 10.13 14.27
N GLU A 245 27.26 8.81 14.10
CA GLU A 245 26.68 7.91 15.10
C GLU A 245 27.58 7.78 16.35
N THR A 246 27.09 8.23 17.51
CA THR A 246 27.76 7.96 18.78
C THR A 246 27.04 6.86 19.55
N LEU A 247 27.51 5.63 19.41
CA LEU A 247 26.96 4.49 20.15
C LEU A 247 27.50 4.45 21.59
N LYS A 248 26.69 4.80 22.60
CA LYS A 248 27.07 4.58 24.01
C LYS A 248 26.52 3.25 24.50
N GLN A 249 27.42 2.38 24.94
CA GLN A 249 27.10 1.10 25.57
C GLN A 249 27.16 1.26 27.10
N GLY A 250 26.05 1.67 27.71
CA GLY A 250 25.84 1.64 29.16
C GLY A 250 26.66 2.61 30.02
N SER A 251 26.66 2.36 31.33
CA SER A 251 27.27 3.20 32.38
C SER A 251 28.80 3.07 32.52
N SER A 252 29.45 2.29 31.66
CA SER A 252 30.90 2.18 31.68
C SER A 252 31.53 3.48 31.17
N SER A 253 32.63 3.93 31.76
CA SER A 253 33.38 5.11 31.28
C SER A 253 33.97 4.96 29.86
N LYS A 254 33.75 3.82 29.20
CA LYS A 254 34.11 3.57 27.81
C LYS A 254 32.93 3.90 26.89
N VAL A 255 33.01 5.06 26.26
CA VAL A 255 32.19 5.42 25.11
C VAL A 255 32.80 4.76 23.86
N TYR A 256 32.04 3.93 23.16
CA TYR A 256 32.43 3.42 21.85
C TYR A 256 31.91 4.39 20.78
N THR A 257 32.64 5.48 20.52
CA THR A 257 32.30 6.35 19.39
C THR A 257 32.65 5.61 18.11
N VAL A 258 31.66 5.22 17.32
CA VAL A 258 31.88 4.71 15.96
C VAL A 258 31.85 5.90 15.02
N LYS A 259 33.01 6.54 14.81
CA LYS A 259 33.14 7.48 13.69
C LYS A 259 33.26 6.66 12.40
N ILE A 260 32.24 6.72 11.55
CA ILE A 260 32.19 6.04 10.24
C ILE A 260 33.45 6.40 9.41
N ALA A 261 33.96 7.62 9.54
CA ALA A 261 35.11 8.12 8.78
C ALA A 261 36.50 7.55 9.18
N ASP A 262 36.66 6.90 10.33
CA ASP A 262 38.01 6.60 10.88
C ASP A 262 38.46 5.13 10.70
N ARG A 263 37.72 4.31 9.93
CA ARG A 263 38.15 2.95 9.55
C ARG A 263 38.48 2.87 8.07
N ALA A 264 39.75 2.62 7.75
CA ALA A 264 40.22 2.32 6.39
C ALA A 264 39.66 0.99 5.83
N ASP A 265 38.96 0.21 6.66
CA ASP A 265 38.30 -1.06 6.40
C ASP A 265 36.76 -0.96 6.43
N ALA A 266 36.19 0.24 6.60
CA ALA A 266 34.76 0.47 6.49
C ALA A 266 34.44 1.02 5.09
N GLU A 267 33.87 0.18 4.24
CA GLU A 267 33.33 0.58 2.95
C GLU A 267 31.91 1.08 3.18
N ILE A 268 31.64 2.36 2.87
CA ILE A 268 30.28 2.91 2.85
C ILE A 268 29.63 2.35 1.58
N VAL A 269 28.83 1.29 1.71
CA VAL A 269 27.94 0.85 0.64
C VAL A 269 26.77 1.83 0.63
N LYS A 270 26.74 2.72 -0.36
CA LYS A 270 25.70 3.74 -0.53
C LYS A 270 24.42 3.19 -1.17
N ASP A 271 24.50 1.99 -1.70
CA ASP A 271 23.37 1.35 -2.35
C ASP A 271 22.46 0.76 -1.27
N GLY A 272 21.15 0.96 -1.45
CA GLY A 272 20.13 0.61 -0.47
C GLY A 272 20.14 -0.86 -0.04
N PHE A 273 19.22 -1.20 0.85
CA PHE A 273 19.00 -2.56 1.32
C PHE A 273 18.96 -3.51 0.11
N THR A 274 20.00 -4.32 -0.11
CA THR A 274 19.89 -5.39 -1.10
C THR A 274 18.84 -6.35 -0.54
N ALA A 275 17.69 -6.46 -1.21
CA ALA A 275 16.60 -7.31 -0.77
C ALA A 275 17.17 -8.69 -0.36
N PRO A 276 16.84 -9.19 0.84
CA PRO A 276 17.54 -10.33 1.39
C PRO A 276 17.42 -11.52 0.44
N VAL A 277 18.57 -12.04 0.00
CA VAL A 277 18.59 -13.10 -1.00
C VAL A 277 18.01 -14.38 -0.38
N ARG A 278 16.88 -14.82 -0.94
CA ARG A 278 16.20 -16.06 -0.57
C ARG A 278 17.19 -17.23 -0.65
N LYS A 279 17.34 -17.98 0.45
CA LYS A 279 18.22 -19.15 0.47
C LYS A 279 17.43 -20.44 0.55
N GLU A 280 17.23 -21.05 -0.61
CA GLU A 280 16.55 -22.34 -0.73
C GLU A 280 17.40 -23.45 -0.09
N GLY A 281 16.79 -24.26 0.79
CA GLY A 281 17.43 -25.44 1.41
C GLY A 281 18.35 -25.17 2.61
N ALA A 282 18.37 -23.94 3.16
CA ALA A 282 19.20 -23.61 4.33
C ALA A 282 18.69 -24.20 5.66
N VAL A 283 17.39 -24.48 5.74
CA VAL A 283 16.74 -25.11 6.89
C VAL A 283 16.18 -26.46 6.42
N SER A 284 16.35 -27.52 7.21
CA SER A 284 15.85 -28.86 6.89
C SER A 284 14.32 -29.00 6.99
N ASP A 285 13.62 -27.89 7.24
CA ASP A 285 12.17 -27.83 7.36
C ASP A 285 11.58 -27.66 5.97
N THR A 286 10.91 -28.71 5.48
CA THR A 286 10.33 -28.75 4.13
C THR A 286 9.02 -27.97 4.02
N GLU A 287 8.43 -27.49 5.12
CA GLU A 287 7.15 -26.78 5.11
C GLU A 287 7.29 -25.25 5.13
N ALA A 288 8.49 -24.73 5.32
CA ALA A 288 8.72 -23.31 5.42
C ALA A 288 9.21 -22.72 4.10
N GLU A 289 8.25 -22.20 3.35
CA GLU A 289 8.50 -21.29 2.24
C GLU A 289 8.83 -19.91 2.84
N ASN A 290 9.83 -19.19 2.30
CA ASN A 290 10.28 -17.83 2.70
C ASN A 290 11.33 -17.78 3.84
N TYR A 291 12.61 -17.89 3.50
CA TYR A 291 13.73 -17.64 4.42
C TYR A 291 14.70 -16.61 3.88
N TYR A 292 15.11 -15.71 4.77
CA TYR A 292 16.07 -14.66 4.51
C TYR A 292 17.37 -14.95 5.25
N ASP A 293 18.46 -15.13 4.50
CA ASP A 293 19.79 -15.32 5.08
C ASP A 293 20.28 -14.00 5.66
N ALA A 294 20.38 -13.95 6.99
CA ALA A 294 20.86 -12.76 7.70
C ALA A 294 22.32 -12.39 7.33
N SER A 295 23.07 -13.28 6.69
CA SER A 295 24.42 -12.98 6.17
C SER A 295 24.43 -12.19 4.85
N ASN A 296 23.31 -12.16 4.13
CA ASN A 296 23.10 -11.37 2.90
C ASN A 296 22.40 -10.02 3.16
N LEU A 297 22.00 -9.75 4.41
CA LEU A 297 21.62 -8.40 4.83
C LEU A 297 22.91 -7.56 4.85
N ASP A 298 23.09 -6.69 3.85
CA ASP A 298 24.14 -5.67 3.89
C ASP A 298 23.75 -4.60 4.90
N SER A 299 24.09 -4.89 6.16
CA SER A 299 24.05 -3.94 7.25
C SER A 299 25.44 -3.36 7.45
N TYR A 300 25.49 -2.04 7.71
CA TYR A 300 26.69 -1.31 8.16
C TYR A 300 27.38 -1.98 9.37
N PHE A 301 26.69 -2.87 10.09
CA PHE A 301 27.23 -3.68 11.17
C PHE A 301 26.93 -5.18 10.99
N LYS A 302 27.81 -5.90 10.27
CA LYS A 302 27.79 -7.38 10.22
C LYS A 302 28.10 -7.97 11.59
N VAL A 303 27.06 -8.51 12.26
CA VAL A 303 27.17 -9.16 13.57
C VAL A 303 26.28 -10.39 13.68
N LEU A 304 26.76 -11.47 13.07
CA LEU A 304 26.58 -12.82 13.58
C LEU A 304 27.94 -13.51 13.45
N THR A 305 28.53 -13.93 14.57
CA THR A 305 29.69 -14.83 14.57
C THR A 305 29.31 -16.29 14.72
N ASP A 306 28.03 -16.63 14.82
CA ASP A 306 27.59 -18.02 14.87
C ASP A 306 26.67 -18.31 13.69
N LYS A 307 27.00 -19.40 12.98
CA LYS A 307 26.35 -19.89 11.77
C LYS A 307 24.90 -20.29 12.09
N ASP A 308 24.01 -20.07 11.12
CA ASP A 308 22.66 -20.65 11.03
C ASP A 308 21.52 -19.92 11.77
N TYR A 309 21.34 -18.63 11.48
CA TYR A 309 20.20 -17.85 11.93
C TYR A 309 19.49 -17.14 10.77
N TYR A 310 18.17 -17.32 10.68
CA TYR A 310 17.35 -16.85 9.55
C TYR A 310 16.10 -16.12 10.07
N PHE A 311 15.71 -15.02 9.42
CA PHE A 311 14.37 -14.45 9.60
C PHE A 311 13.41 -15.18 8.68
N HIS A 312 12.22 -15.51 9.19
CA HIS A 312 11.17 -16.21 8.45
C HIS A 312 10.04 -15.27 8.04
N SER A 313 9.61 -14.41 8.97
CA SER A 313 8.52 -13.46 8.77
C SER A 313 8.98 -12.10 9.26
N ILE A 314 9.39 -11.23 8.33
CA ILE A 314 9.66 -9.82 8.58
C ILE A 314 8.40 -9.07 8.10
N PRO A 315 7.82 -8.15 8.88
CA PRO A 315 6.72 -7.31 8.40
C PRO A 315 7.17 -6.45 7.21
N GLU A 316 6.30 -6.28 6.21
CA GLU A 316 6.59 -5.47 5.02
C GLU A 316 7.00 -4.04 5.39
N GLU A 317 6.44 -3.50 6.49
CA GLU A 317 6.74 -2.17 7.03
C GLU A 317 8.23 -1.91 7.34
N ILE A 318 9.07 -2.95 7.48
CA ILE A 318 10.49 -2.79 7.82
C ILE A 318 11.44 -3.37 6.77
N TYR A 319 10.95 -3.67 5.57
CA TYR A 319 11.79 -4.20 4.48
C TYR A 319 12.87 -3.22 4.06
N ASP A 320 12.55 -1.92 4.04
CA ASP A 320 13.48 -0.87 3.60
C ASP A 320 14.18 -0.15 4.76
N ALA A 321 13.90 -0.57 6.00
CA ALA A 321 14.44 0.05 7.19
C ALA A 321 15.94 -0.25 7.36
N GLN A 322 16.72 0.76 7.75
CA GLN A 322 18.13 0.57 8.10
C GLN A 322 18.27 -0.24 9.40
N TYR A 323 19.16 -1.24 9.40
CA TYR A 323 19.28 -2.18 10.50
C TYR A 323 20.54 -1.95 11.36
N PHE A 324 20.34 -1.83 12.68
CA PHE A 324 21.38 -1.61 13.68
C PHE A 324 21.44 -2.75 14.72
N ARG A 325 22.62 -3.34 14.92
CA ARG A 325 22.88 -4.33 15.99
C ARG A 325 24.30 -4.25 16.56
N LEU A 326 24.42 -4.47 17.86
CA LEU A 326 25.70 -4.52 18.57
C LEU A 326 26.54 -5.77 18.24
N LYS A 327 27.86 -5.58 18.01
CA LYS A 327 28.85 -6.61 17.58
C LYS A 327 29.05 -7.81 18.50
N SER A 328 28.65 -7.70 19.74
CA SER A 328 28.67 -8.82 20.67
C SER A 328 27.61 -8.58 21.71
N GLY A 329 26.79 -9.61 21.95
CA GLY A 329 26.04 -9.69 23.20
C GLY A 329 27.00 -9.49 24.37
N TRP A 330 26.53 -8.78 25.39
CA TRP A 330 27.32 -8.56 26.59
C TRP A 330 27.69 -9.92 27.21
N GLN A 331 28.97 -10.29 27.17
CA GLN A 331 29.46 -11.62 27.58
C GLN A 331 29.58 -11.79 29.10
N GLY A 332 29.09 -10.86 29.90
CA GLY A 332 29.19 -11.01 31.34
C GLY A 332 28.23 -12.08 31.86
N THR A 333 28.52 -12.54 33.07
CA THR A 333 27.77 -13.62 33.72
C THR A 333 26.31 -13.24 33.90
N LYS A 334 25.41 -14.19 33.67
CA LYS A 334 23.98 -14.05 33.98
C LYS A 334 23.82 -13.66 35.47
N GLY A 335 23.20 -12.50 35.75
CA GLY A 335 23.01 -11.97 37.10
C GLY A 335 23.96 -10.84 37.52
N ASP A 336 24.74 -10.29 36.61
CA ASP A 336 25.51 -9.07 36.87
C ASP A 336 24.58 -7.85 36.79
N THR A 337 24.23 -7.32 37.97
CA THR A 337 23.37 -6.14 38.12
C THR A 337 23.99 -4.87 37.54
N GLY A 338 25.30 -4.88 37.21
CA GLY A 338 25.96 -3.78 36.50
C GLY A 338 25.76 -3.81 34.98
N SER A 339 25.15 -4.86 34.43
CA SER A 339 24.91 -4.96 32.99
C SER A 339 23.75 -4.06 32.55
N PRO A 340 23.97 -3.13 31.59
CA PRO A 340 22.90 -2.34 30.99
C PRO A 340 21.86 -3.22 30.32
N THR A 341 22.25 -4.38 29.81
CA THR A 341 21.33 -5.32 29.16
C THR A 341 20.66 -6.27 30.15
N GLN A 342 20.86 -6.14 31.47
CA GLN A 342 20.18 -6.94 32.50
C GLN A 342 19.34 -6.10 33.47
N ASN A 343 19.38 -4.77 33.37
CA ASN A 343 18.58 -3.88 34.20
C ASN A 343 17.33 -3.40 33.43
N PRO A 344 16.12 -3.87 33.79
CA PRO A 344 14.88 -3.52 33.10
C PRO A 344 14.53 -2.03 33.22
N ASP A 345 15.10 -1.35 34.21
CA ASP A 345 14.85 0.07 34.47
C ASP A 345 15.84 0.99 33.72
N THR A 346 16.80 0.44 32.97
CA THR A 346 17.75 1.26 32.21
C THR A 346 17.27 1.47 30.79
N THR A 347 17.10 2.74 30.39
CA THR A 347 16.78 3.16 29.01
C THR A 347 18.03 3.33 28.12
N GLU A 348 19.24 3.15 28.65
CA GLU A 348 20.49 3.50 27.97
C GLU A 348 21.37 2.28 27.64
N ALA A 349 20.75 1.12 27.36
CA ALA A 349 21.50 -0.06 26.94
C ALA A 349 22.10 0.11 25.54
N LEU A 350 21.40 0.83 24.67
CA LEU A 350 21.84 1.28 23.36
C LEU A 350 21.38 2.73 23.18
N THR A 351 22.26 3.59 22.71
CA THR A 351 21.89 4.96 22.32
C THR A 351 22.54 5.30 20.99
N PHE A 352 21.85 6.08 20.16
CA PHE A 352 22.36 6.59 18.88
C PHE A 352 21.67 7.93 18.58
N ASP A 353 22.34 8.78 17.82
CA ASP A 353 21.77 10.07 17.41
C ASP A 353 21.20 9.92 16.00
N ILE A 354 20.00 10.47 15.80
CA ILE A 354 19.38 10.61 14.49
C ILE A 354 19.21 12.10 14.17
N ASN A 355 19.41 12.48 12.91
CA ASN A 355 19.32 13.85 12.42
C ASN A 355 18.19 14.04 11.39
N SER A 356 17.31 13.04 11.27
CA SER A 356 16.10 13.07 10.45
C SER A 356 15.02 12.26 11.13
N THR A 357 13.77 12.61 10.84
CA THR A 357 12.61 11.91 11.39
C THR A 357 12.63 10.45 10.95
N ALA A 358 12.38 9.56 11.91
CA ALA A 358 12.44 8.12 11.66
C ALA A 358 11.48 7.36 12.55
N THR A 359 10.94 6.26 12.04
CA THR A 359 10.30 5.24 12.86
C THR A 359 11.33 4.21 13.27
N VAL A 360 11.58 4.11 14.56
CA VAL A 360 12.50 3.12 15.11
C VAL A 360 11.69 1.94 15.59
N TYR A 361 12.06 0.75 15.12
CA TYR A 361 11.47 -0.51 15.53
C TYR A 361 12.42 -1.27 16.45
N TYR A 362 11.90 -1.77 17.55
CA TYR A 362 12.61 -2.57 18.54
C TYR A 362 12.06 -4.00 18.55
N VAL A 363 12.93 -4.97 18.32
CA VAL A 363 12.56 -6.39 18.27
C VAL A 363 12.80 -7.06 19.61
N TYR A 364 11.74 -7.56 20.22
CA TYR A 364 11.71 -8.13 21.56
C TYR A 364 11.35 -9.62 21.55
N GLN A 365 12.14 -10.46 22.21
CA GLN A 365 11.93 -11.91 22.19
C GLN A 365 10.71 -12.36 23.02
N SER A 366 9.72 -13.02 22.39
CA SER A 366 8.46 -13.41 23.06
C SER A 366 8.62 -14.49 24.13
N ALA A 367 9.68 -15.29 24.06
CA ALA A 367 9.94 -16.42 24.95
C ALA A 367 10.15 -16.01 26.42
N ILE A 368 10.36 -14.72 26.69
CA ILE A 368 10.42 -14.20 28.05
C ILE A 368 9.03 -13.67 28.42
N LEU A 369 8.36 -14.45 29.26
CA LEU A 369 7.02 -14.17 29.74
C LEU A 369 6.98 -12.81 30.43
N ASN A 370 6.06 -11.95 29.96
CA ASN A 370 5.63 -10.67 30.54
C ASN A 370 6.56 -9.47 30.22
N VAL A 371 6.30 -8.82 29.07
CA VAL A 371 6.97 -7.58 28.63
C VAL A 371 6.97 -6.53 29.74
N ASN A 372 5.82 -6.35 30.39
CA ASN A 372 5.58 -5.34 31.44
C ASN A 372 6.49 -5.50 32.66
N THR A 373 7.12 -6.67 32.87
CA THR A 373 8.09 -6.87 33.96
C THR A 373 9.55 -6.81 33.53
N ASN A 374 9.83 -6.98 32.24
CA ASN A 374 11.20 -7.18 31.76
C ASN A 374 11.71 -6.03 30.86
N ALA A 375 10.80 -5.15 30.42
CA ALA A 375 11.09 -3.95 29.64
C ALA A 375 10.05 -2.85 29.98
N THR A 376 9.99 -2.48 31.27
CA THR A 376 9.08 -1.43 31.79
C THR A 376 9.25 -0.09 31.07
N TRP A 377 10.46 0.17 30.54
CA TRP A 377 10.77 1.37 29.78
C TRP A 377 9.98 1.52 28.48
N LEU A 378 9.50 0.43 27.88
CA LEU A 378 8.67 0.50 26.66
C LEU A 378 7.36 1.24 26.93
N GLU A 379 6.75 1.01 28.09
CA GLU A 379 5.52 1.71 28.50
C GLU A 379 5.79 3.17 28.89
N THR A 380 6.93 3.45 29.55
CA THR A 380 7.25 4.82 29.99
C THR A 380 7.72 5.74 28.87
N ASP A 381 8.29 5.16 27.82
CA ASP A 381 8.85 5.91 26.69
C ASP A 381 7.93 5.86 25.46
N ASP A 382 6.63 5.59 25.63
CA ASP A 382 5.61 5.63 24.58
C ASP A 382 5.89 4.73 23.36
N TRP A 383 6.47 3.54 23.58
CA TRP A 383 6.63 2.55 22.52
C TRP A 383 5.31 1.83 22.27
N THR A 384 4.93 1.67 21.00
CA THR A 384 3.71 0.99 20.59
C THR A 384 4.02 -0.43 20.15
N LEU A 385 3.33 -1.42 20.69
CA LEU A 385 3.40 -2.81 20.21
C LEU A 385 2.72 -2.89 18.83
N CYS A 386 3.43 -3.43 17.84
CA CYS A 386 2.85 -3.73 16.53
C CYS A 386 1.98 -4.99 16.61
N ASP A 387 0.96 -5.08 15.75
CA ASP A 387 0.14 -6.29 15.62
C ASP A 387 0.95 -7.43 14.98
N GLU A 388 1.93 -7.06 14.17
CA GLU A 388 2.84 -7.96 13.48
C GLU A 388 3.92 -8.49 14.43
N LYS A 389 4.35 -9.72 14.14
CA LYS A 389 5.45 -10.39 14.84
C LYS A 389 6.59 -10.60 13.88
N VAL A 390 7.81 -10.62 14.42
CA VAL A 390 8.99 -11.08 13.69
C VAL A 390 9.24 -12.53 14.07
N GLU A 391 9.34 -13.41 13.08
CA GLU A 391 9.66 -14.82 13.32
C GLU A 391 11.10 -15.13 12.94
N TYR A 392 11.75 -15.90 13.80
CA TYR A 392 13.16 -16.22 13.70
C TYR A 392 13.40 -17.72 13.85
N ILE A 393 14.34 -18.24 13.05
CA ILE A 393 14.78 -19.63 13.13
C ILE A 393 16.22 -19.72 13.64
N GLY A 394 16.36 -20.40 14.77
CA GLY A 394 17.64 -20.84 15.31
C GLY A 394 18.12 -22.18 14.76
N GLY A 395 19.43 -22.35 14.60
CA GLY A 395 20.10 -23.62 14.26
C GLY A 395 19.54 -24.78 15.09
N GLY A 396 18.65 -25.57 14.47
CA GLY A 396 17.78 -26.54 15.14
C GLY A 396 16.29 -26.46 14.79
N ALA A 397 15.88 -25.61 13.84
CA ALA A 397 14.50 -25.48 13.35
C ALA A 397 13.48 -25.12 14.45
N LYS A 398 13.90 -24.32 15.43
CA LYS A 398 12.98 -23.75 16.42
C LYS A 398 12.57 -22.34 15.99
N TYR A 399 11.27 -22.16 15.82
CA TYR A 399 10.63 -20.87 15.63
C TYR A 399 10.59 -20.13 16.96
N TYR A 400 11.11 -18.91 16.95
CA TYR A 400 10.96 -17.96 18.04
C TYR A 400 10.15 -16.80 17.49
N GLU A 401 9.01 -16.52 18.12
CA GLU A 401 8.28 -15.29 17.87
C GLU A 401 8.99 -14.14 18.60
N TYR A 402 9.02 -12.98 17.97
CA TYR A 402 9.46 -11.73 18.57
C TYR A 402 8.32 -10.72 18.43
N TYR A 403 8.04 -10.01 19.52
CA TYR A 403 7.21 -8.83 19.50
C TYR A 403 7.98 -7.69 18.83
N LEU A 404 7.30 -6.94 17.99
CA LEU A 404 7.84 -5.74 17.37
C LEU A 404 7.24 -4.54 18.08
N PHE A 405 8.08 -3.63 18.57
CA PHE A 405 7.65 -2.34 19.10
C PHE A 405 8.11 -1.26 18.14
N LYS A 406 7.33 -0.20 17.97
CA LYS A 406 7.74 0.97 17.19
C LYS A 406 7.57 2.26 17.95
N LYS A 407 8.42 3.23 17.62
CA LYS A 407 8.32 4.60 18.08
C LYS A 407 8.81 5.54 16.99
N LYS A 408 7.98 6.52 16.66
CA LYS A 408 8.36 7.62 15.76
C LYS A 408 9.14 8.68 16.54
N PHE A 409 10.29 9.05 16.01
CA PHE A 409 11.12 10.13 16.51
C PHE A 409 11.09 11.27 15.50
N ILE A 410 10.57 12.42 15.90
CA ILE A 410 10.50 13.63 15.07
C ILE A 410 11.78 14.44 15.30
N VAL A 411 12.48 14.78 14.22
CA VAL A 411 13.72 15.55 14.24
C VAL A 411 13.54 16.79 13.35
N ASN A 412 13.51 17.98 13.94
CA ASN A 412 13.39 19.21 13.15
C ASN A 412 14.68 19.47 12.35
N PRO A 413 14.61 20.23 11.24
CA PRO A 413 15.80 20.60 10.48
C PRO A 413 16.90 21.22 11.36
N SER A 414 18.13 20.72 11.22
CA SER A 414 19.31 21.10 12.02
C SER A 414 19.33 20.61 13.47
N GLU A 415 18.35 19.81 13.90
CA GLU A 415 18.37 19.16 15.22
C GLU A 415 18.94 17.74 15.13
N THR A 416 19.30 17.20 16.30
CA THR A 416 19.64 15.78 16.48
C THR A 416 18.86 15.25 17.67
N VAL A 417 18.20 14.11 17.49
CA VAL A 417 17.51 13.42 18.58
C VAL A 417 18.35 12.23 19.03
N ASN A 418 18.62 12.16 20.33
CA ASN A 418 19.29 11.02 20.95
C ASN A 418 18.26 9.92 21.23
N VAL A 419 18.28 8.87 20.41
CA VAL A 419 17.46 7.67 20.61
C VAL A 419 18.07 6.83 21.72
N LYS A 420 17.23 6.40 22.66
CA LYS A 420 17.61 5.59 23.82
C LYS A 420 16.79 4.31 23.84
N ILE A 421 17.47 3.18 23.86
CA ILE A 421 16.90 1.83 23.84
C ILE A 421 17.35 1.13 25.11
N GLY A 422 16.37 0.71 25.90
CA GLY A 422 16.62 0.10 27.19
C GLY A 422 17.09 -1.35 27.13
N GLY A 423 17.55 -1.80 28.29
CA GLY A 423 17.98 -3.16 28.52
C GLY A 423 16.82 -4.14 28.68
N PHE A 424 17.17 -5.40 28.87
CA PHE A 424 16.22 -6.49 29.05
C PHE A 424 16.54 -7.23 30.35
N TYR A 425 15.58 -7.57 31.21
CA TYR A 425 15.91 -8.39 32.39
C TYR A 425 16.22 -9.85 32.03
N ASN A 426 17.50 -10.28 32.15
CA ASN A 426 17.98 -11.69 32.16
C ASN A 426 18.41 -12.34 30.82
N SER A 427 18.81 -11.55 29.80
CA SER A 427 19.18 -12.05 28.45
C SER A 427 20.51 -11.48 28.08
N ASN A 428 21.25 -12.31 27.36
CA ASN A 428 22.54 -11.96 26.80
C ASN A 428 22.40 -11.47 25.34
N LEU A 429 21.17 -11.45 24.81
CA LEU A 429 20.92 -10.95 23.47
C LEU A 429 20.93 -9.42 23.50
N PRO A 430 21.71 -8.78 22.61
CA PRO A 430 21.67 -7.33 22.47
C PRO A 430 20.31 -6.92 21.89
N PRO A 431 19.84 -5.68 22.20
CA PRO A 431 18.68 -5.11 21.53
C PRO A 431 18.88 -5.12 20.00
N MET A 432 17.82 -5.43 19.27
CA MET A 432 17.77 -5.39 17.81
C MET A 432 16.88 -4.23 17.41
N VAL A 433 17.41 -3.34 16.56
CA VAL A 433 16.74 -2.09 16.21
C VAL A 433 16.76 -1.91 14.69
N PHE A 434 15.61 -1.55 14.13
CA PHE A 434 15.48 -1.10 12.74
C PHE A 434 15.09 0.38 12.77
N VAL A 435 15.57 1.15 11.81
CA VAL A 435 15.32 2.59 11.68
C VAL A 435 14.83 2.82 10.28
N ASP A 436 13.53 3.05 10.17
CA ASP A 436 12.89 3.46 8.93
C ASP A 436 12.91 4.98 8.84
N TRP A 437 13.71 5.52 7.91
CA TRP A 437 13.86 6.95 7.74
C TRP A 437 12.66 7.51 6.99
N LEU A 438 11.92 8.38 7.65
CA LEU A 438 10.79 9.05 7.04
C LEU A 438 11.33 10.24 6.26
N ASN A 439 11.15 10.20 4.94
CA ASN A 439 11.42 11.37 4.13
C ASN A 439 10.27 12.37 4.33
N GLU A 440 10.51 13.42 5.12
CA GLU A 440 9.52 14.48 5.38
C GLU A 440 9.19 15.31 4.14
N GLU A 441 10.03 15.23 3.08
CA GLU A 441 9.72 15.81 1.77
C GLU A 441 8.67 15.01 1.02
N THR A 442 8.45 13.72 1.37
CA THR A 442 7.48 12.85 0.69
C THR A 442 6.39 12.32 1.60
N THR A 443 6.46 12.50 2.92
CA THR A 443 5.47 12.02 3.89
C THR A 443 5.08 13.09 4.91
N LYS A 444 3.84 13.00 5.42
CA LYS A 444 3.28 13.87 6.47
C LYS A 444 2.66 13.05 7.57
N ASN A 445 2.65 13.62 8.78
CA ASN A 445 2.06 12.98 9.93
C ASN A 445 0.54 13.18 9.97
N ILE A 446 -0.19 12.12 10.33
CA ILE A 446 -1.61 12.18 10.63
C ILE A 446 -1.82 11.71 12.06
N ASN A 447 -2.20 12.62 12.96
CA ASN A 447 -2.55 12.26 14.32
C ASN A 447 -4.05 11.90 14.42
N VAL A 448 -4.35 10.67 14.80
CA VAL A 448 -5.72 10.19 14.99
C VAL A 448 -6.03 10.07 16.48
N SER A 449 -6.89 10.94 16.99
CA SER A 449 -7.30 10.94 18.40
C SER A 449 -8.73 10.43 18.56
N VAL A 450 -8.97 9.71 19.66
CA VAL A 450 -10.27 9.07 19.93
C VAL A 450 -10.72 9.42 21.35
N THR A 451 -11.96 9.90 21.48
CA THR A 451 -12.60 10.23 22.77
C THR A 451 -13.95 9.53 22.89
N GLY A 452 -14.29 8.99 24.07
CA GLY A 452 -15.57 8.30 24.31
C GLY A 452 -15.49 6.78 24.15
N ASN A 453 -16.63 6.12 23.95
CA ASN A 453 -16.74 4.65 23.88
C ASN A 453 -16.95 4.18 22.43
N GLY A 454 -15.84 3.78 21.82
CA GLY A 454 -15.75 3.24 20.47
C GLY A 454 -14.30 3.05 20.06
N LYS A 455 -14.08 2.62 18.82
CA LYS A 455 -12.75 2.26 18.28
C LYS A 455 -12.50 2.90 16.93
N VAL A 456 -11.23 3.17 16.66
CA VAL A 456 -10.72 3.53 15.34
C VAL A 456 -9.60 2.55 15.00
N ASN A 457 -9.52 2.10 13.75
CA ASN A 457 -8.54 1.06 13.34
C ASN A 457 -7.08 1.54 13.31
N LYS A 458 -6.83 2.85 13.20
CA LYS A 458 -5.48 3.44 13.12
C LYS A 458 -5.34 4.63 14.10
N PRO A 459 -5.37 4.42 15.42
CA PRO A 459 -5.23 5.51 16.39
C PRO A 459 -3.77 5.98 16.50
N GLY A 460 -3.56 7.19 17.01
CA GLY A 460 -2.23 7.76 17.25
C GLY A 460 -1.60 8.37 16.00
N ASN A 461 -0.28 8.49 16.01
CA ASN A 461 0.47 9.05 14.90
C ASN A 461 0.59 8.03 13.77
N GLN A 462 0.22 8.47 12.57
CA GLN A 462 0.28 7.72 11.32
C GLN A 462 1.10 8.52 10.31
N ASP A 463 1.57 7.85 9.27
CA ASP A 463 2.29 8.47 8.17
C ASP A 463 1.49 8.28 6.87
N ALA A 464 1.45 9.32 6.04
CA ALA A 464 0.85 9.29 4.72
C ALA A 464 1.76 10.02 3.74
N ALA A 465 1.90 9.49 2.53
CA ALA A 465 2.67 10.16 1.50
C ALA A 465 1.98 11.46 1.07
N ILE A 466 2.77 12.45 0.67
CA ILE A 466 2.24 13.70 0.13
C ILE A 466 1.46 13.39 -1.15
N GLY A 467 0.27 13.98 -1.28
CA GLY A 467 -0.62 13.75 -2.43
C GLY A 467 -1.52 12.51 -2.27
N GLU A 468 -1.28 11.64 -1.29
CA GLU A 468 -2.15 10.50 -1.04
C GLU A 468 -3.32 10.84 -0.12
N THR A 469 -4.37 10.02 -0.14
CA THR A 469 -5.49 10.10 0.81
C THR A 469 -5.31 9.10 1.95
N PHE A 470 -5.76 9.45 3.15
CA PHE A 470 -5.75 8.56 4.30
C PHE A 470 -7.16 8.17 4.72
N SER A 471 -7.35 6.91 5.14
CA SER A 471 -8.66 6.40 5.55
C SER A 471 -8.65 5.78 6.94
N VAL A 472 -9.69 6.11 7.73
CA VAL A 472 -9.96 5.52 9.05
C VAL A 472 -11.34 4.88 9.09
N MET A 473 -11.43 3.73 9.77
CA MET A 473 -12.69 3.06 10.08
C MET A 473 -13.05 3.34 11.53
N VAL A 474 -14.27 3.83 11.74
CA VAL A 474 -14.80 4.27 13.04
C VAL A 474 -15.95 3.35 13.45
N THR A 475 -15.81 2.71 14.62
CA THR A 475 -16.76 1.72 15.13
C THR A 475 -17.19 2.07 16.55
N PRO A 476 -18.41 2.62 16.75
CA PRO A 476 -18.96 2.85 18.09
C PRO A 476 -19.15 1.54 18.87
N ASP A 477 -19.01 1.60 20.19
CA ASP A 477 -19.41 0.48 21.06
C ASP A 477 -20.95 0.37 21.15
N GLU A 478 -21.45 -0.77 21.62
CA GLU A 478 -22.89 -0.97 21.82
C GLU A 478 -23.47 0.09 22.77
N GLY A 479 -24.55 0.77 22.35
CA GLY A 479 -25.17 1.86 23.10
C GLY A 479 -24.57 3.25 22.84
N TYR A 480 -23.55 3.36 21.98
CA TYR A 480 -22.90 4.63 21.61
C TYR A 480 -23.03 4.91 20.11
N VAL A 481 -22.85 6.19 19.75
CA VAL A 481 -22.82 6.70 18.38
C VAL A 481 -21.63 7.62 18.18
N ILE A 482 -21.26 7.83 16.91
CA ILE A 482 -20.30 8.88 16.56
C ILE A 482 -20.93 10.22 16.92
N ASP A 483 -20.28 10.98 17.79
CA ASP A 483 -20.66 12.36 18.08
C ASP A 483 -20.21 13.26 16.94
N TYR A 484 -18.91 13.23 16.64
CA TYR A 484 -18.32 13.89 15.48
C TYR A 484 -17.05 13.20 15.00
N ILE A 485 -16.70 13.48 13.74
CA ILE A 485 -15.36 13.31 13.20
C ILE A 485 -14.90 14.69 12.74
N LYS A 486 -13.68 15.09 13.07
CA LYS A 486 -13.05 16.31 12.55
C LYS A 486 -11.78 16.00 11.80
N PHE A 487 -11.55 16.70 10.69
CA PHE A 487 -10.28 16.72 9.97
C PHE A 487 -9.74 18.14 9.96
N ASN A 488 -8.57 18.35 10.55
CA ASN A 488 -7.94 19.67 10.75
C ASN A 488 -8.93 20.68 11.36
N GLY A 489 -9.69 20.24 12.36
CA GLY A 489 -10.68 21.02 13.11
C GLY A 489 -12.05 21.18 12.43
N ASN A 490 -12.20 20.75 11.17
CA ASN A 490 -13.47 20.84 10.43
C ASN A 490 -14.28 19.55 10.56
N GLU A 491 -15.58 19.66 10.87
CA GLU A 491 -16.46 18.50 10.95
C GLU A 491 -16.66 17.83 9.59
N VAL A 492 -16.55 16.50 9.59
CA VAL A 492 -16.66 15.63 8.43
C VAL A 492 -17.52 14.41 8.78
N VAL A 493 -18.02 13.72 7.75
CA VAL A 493 -18.95 12.59 7.92
C VAL A 493 -18.34 11.34 7.32
N ALA A 494 -18.34 10.24 8.07
CA ALA A 494 -18.00 8.92 7.55
C ALA A 494 -19.08 8.39 6.60
N ASN A 495 -18.71 7.53 5.66
CA ASN A 495 -19.68 6.85 4.81
C ASN A 495 -20.54 5.84 5.61
N ALA A 496 -21.51 5.20 4.94
CA ALA A 496 -22.43 4.25 5.57
C ALA A 496 -21.75 3.04 6.23
N ASN A 497 -20.49 2.75 5.89
CA ASN A 497 -19.70 1.67 6.48
C ASN A 497 -18.80 2.16 7.64
N GLY A 498 -18.97 3.41 8.09
CA GLY A 498 -18.14 3.99 9.15
C GLY A 498 -16.73 4.37 8.69
N ILE A 499 -16.48 4.50 7.38
CA ILE A 499 -15.16 4.88 6.86
C ILE A 499 -15.15 6.36 6.50
N TYR A 500 -14.17 7.09 7.04
CA TYR A 500 -13.84 8.44 6.61
C TYR A 500 -12.52 8.42 5.83
N THR A 501 -12.48 9.11 4.69
CA THR A 501 -11.30 9.27 3.83
C THR A 501 -10.99 10.77 3.71
N THR A 502 -9.75 11.15 4.01
CA THR A 502 -9.28 12.54 3.91
C THR A 502 -9.17 12.99 2.45
N PRO A 503 -9.12 14.30 2.20
CA PRO A 503 -8.48 14.83 1.00
C PRO A 503 -7.01 14.39 0.89
N GLU A 504 -6.38 14.70 -0.23
CA GLU A 504 -4.93 14.53 -0.41
C GLU A 504 -4.17 15.22 0.73
N ILE A 505 -3.18 14.52 1.27
CA ILE A 505 -2.38 14.98 2.39
C ILE A 505 -1.25 15.84 1.84
N THR A 506 -1.25 17.12 2.17
CA THR A 506 -0.19 18.06 1.76
C THR A 506 0.61 18.60 2.94
N GLU A 507 0.08 18.44 4.16
CA GLU A 507 0.65 18.91 5.40
C GLU A 507 0.27 17.97 6.55
N ASP A 508 0.96 18.11 7.68
CA ASP A 508 0.61 17.38 8.89
C ASP A 508 -0.85 17.66 9.28
N SER A 509 -1.57 16.59 9.59
CA SER A 509 -3.01 16.64 9.75
C SER A 509 -3.46 15.94 11.03
N VAL A 510 -4.66 16.30 11.49
CA VAL A 510 -5.28 15.75 12.70
C VAL A 510 -6.68 15.24 12.37
N ILE A 511 -6.96 14.00 12.77
CA ILE A 511 -8.29 13.42 12.79
C ILE A 511 -8.73 13.27 14.24
N GLU A 512 -9.83 13.93 14.62
CA GLU A 512 -10.42 13.79 15.94
C GLU A 512 -11.75 13.04 15.84
N VAL A 513 -11.89 11.93 16.56
CA VAL A 513 -13.12 11.14 16.62
C VAL A 513 -13.67 11.17 18.04
N ALA A 514 -14.93 11.56 18.19
CA ALA A 514 -15.63 11.51 19.45
C ALA A 514 -16.86 10.60 19.36
N PHE A 515 -17.11 9.86 20.43
CA PHE A 515 -18.31 9.05 20.61
C PHE A 515 -19.14 9.57 21.78
N ARG A 516 -20.46 9.49 21.65
CA ARG A 516 -21.41 9.80 22.73
C ARG A 516 -22.44 8.70 22.89
N GLU A 517 -23.04 8.63 24.07
CA GLU A 517 -24.10 7.66 24.36
C GLU A 517 -25.34 7.97 23.50
N ILE A 518 -26.04 6.92 23.05
CA ILE A 518 -27.34 7.05 22.39
C ILE A 518 -28.32 7.60 23.43
N ASN A 519 -28.87 8.79 23.16
CA ASN A 519 -30.02 9.27 23.92
C ASN A 519 -31.20 8.31 23.68
N GLU A 520 -31.95 7.95 24.73
CA GLU A 520 -32.98 6.89 24.73
C GLU A 520 -33.73 6.73 23.41
N LEU A 521 -33.84 5.48 22.93
CA LEU A 521 -34.58 5.14 21.71
C LEU A 521 -35.97 5.82 21.72
N PRO A 522 -36.37 6.45 20.61
CA PRO A 522 -37.65 7.13 20.53
C PRO A 522 -38.78 6.15 20.80
N GLN A 523 -39.68 6.52 21.72
CA GLN A 523 -40.77 5.65 22.17
C GLN A 523 -41.96 5.72 21.22
N VAL A 524 -42.66 4.59 21.05
CA VAL A 524 -43.98 4.56 20.41
C VAL A 524 -45.01 4.34 21.50
N THR A 525 -45.89 5.31 21.73
CA THR A 525 -46.90 5.22 22.80
C THR A 525 -48.25 4.82 22.23
N SER A 526 -48.76 3.67 22.65
CA SER A 526 -50.10 3.18 22.28
C SER A 526 -51.19 3.94 23.04
N CYS A 527 -52.29 4.25 22.35
CA CYS A 527 -53.53 4.59 23.06
C CYS A 527 -54.13 3.29 23.61
N MET A 528 -54.35 3.22 24.92
CA MET A 528 -54.91 2.02 25.57
C MET A 528 -56.36 1.71 25.15
N GLN A 529 -57.05 2.66 24.52
CA GLN A 529 -58.42 2.49 24.05
C GLN A 529 -58.47 2.23 22.55
N VAL A 530 -59.03 1.08 22.17
CA VAL A 530 -59.42 0.77 20.79
C VAL A 530 -60.92 0.99 20.67
N PHE A 531 -61.34 1.76 19.67
CA PHE A 531 -62.76 2.04 19.43
C PHE A 531 -63.31 1.02 18.43
N ALA A 532 -64.08 0.06 18.91
CA ALA A 532 -64.77 -0.94 18.08
C ALA A 532 -66.20 -0.47 17.76
N ALA A 533 -66.59 -0.54 16.48
CA ALA A 533 -67.90 -0.15 15.99
C ALA A 533 -68.27 -0.90 14.70
N THR A 534 -69.52 -0.81 14.27
CA THR A 534 -69.89 -1.16 12.89
C THR A 534 -69.54 0.02 11.97
N ASP A 535 -68.82 -0.26 10.90
CA ASP A 535 -68.48 0.75 9.88
C ASP A 535 -69.75 1.23 9.17
N GLU A 536 -70.00 2.54 9.18
CA GLU A 536 -71.25 3.11 8.66
C GLU A 536 -71.40 2.96 7.14
N GLU A 537 -70.30 2.88 6.41
CA GLU A 537 -70.31 2.80 4.94
C GLU A 537 -70.49 1.36 4.45
N THR A 538 -69.81 0.40 5.09
CA THR A 538 -69.79 -1.00 4.66
C THR A 538 -70.70 -1.92 5.49
N GLY A 539 -71.14 -1.47 6.66
CA GLY A 539 -71.90 -2.29 7.61
C GLY A 539 -71.09 -3.43 8.23
N HIS A 540 -69.76 -3.42 8.10
CA HIS A 540 -68.88 -4.46 8.63
C HIS A 540 -68.33 -4.10 10.01
N PRO A 541 -67.94 -5.09 10.83
CA PRO A 541 -67.22 -4.82 12.07
C PRO A 541 -65.93 -4.04 11.78
N SER A 542 -65.64 -3.06 12.62
CA SER A 542 -64.49 -2.17 12.51
C SER A 542 -63.88 -1.84 13.86
N ALA A 543 -62.61 -1.44 13.84
CA ALA A 543 -61.90 -0.94 15.00
C ALA A 543 -60.93 0.18 14.59
N ILE A 544 -60.77 1.19 15.45
CA ILE A 544 -59.78 2.25 15.28
C ILE A 544 -58.82 2.22 16.46
N THR A 545 -57.53 2.11 16.14
CA THR A 545 -56.44 2.19 17.11
C THR A 545 -55.59 3.42 16.84
N PHE A 546 -55.04 4.02 17.90
CA PHE A 546 -54.26 5.25 17.86
C PHE A 546 -52.91 5.06 18.54
N ALA A 547 -51.90 5.75 18.06
CA ALA A 547 -50.59 5.78 18.69
C ALA A 547 -49.87 7.12 18.43
N THR A 548 -48.85 7.39 19.24
CA THR A 548 -47.98 8.57 19.11
C THR A 548 -46.57 8.12 18.77
N VAL A 549 -46.01 8.71 17.71
CA VAL A 549 -44.60 8.54 17.33
C VAL A 549 -43.75 9.52 18.13
N GLY A 550 -42.88 9.02 19.01
CA GLY A 550 -41.92 9.84 19.73
C GLY A 550 -40.86 10.44 18.81
N ALA A 551 -40.44 11.66 19.12
CA ALA A 551 -39.27 12.26 18.47
C ALA A 551 -38.01 11.80 19.23
N GLY A 552 -37.02 11.27 18.50
CA GLY A 552 -35.67 11.04 19.01
C GLY A 552 -34.73 12.05 18.37
N ALA A 553 -33.80 12.63 19.14
CA ALA A 553 -32.89 13.66 18.63
C ALA A 553 -32.08 13.21 17.40
N ASP A 554 -31.83 11.90 17.31
CA ASP A 554 -30.97 11.28 16.30
C ASP A 554 -31.73 10.37 15.31
N TYR A 555 -33.06 10.40 15.34
CA TYR A 555 -33.90 9.43 14.65
C TYR A 555 -35.01 10.12 13.85
N GLU A 556 -35.08 9.82 12.55
CA GLU A 556 -36.19 10.21 11.69
C GLU A 556 -37.18 9.04 11.55
N ALA A 557 -38.44 9.26 11.94
CA ALA A 557 -39.50 8.27 11.70
C ALA A 557 -39.87 8.21 10.22
N ILE A 558 -39.40 7.18 9.50
CA ILE A 558 -39.61 7.01 8.06
C ILE A 558 -40.86 6.18 7.73
N GLU A 559 -41.34 5.36 8.67
CA GLU A 559 -42.57 4.58 8.54
C GLU A 559 -43.21 4.40 9.91
N PHE A 560 -44.53 4.43 10.00
CA PHE A 560 -45.27 4.15 11.24
C PHE A 560 -46.62 3.55 10.91
N GLY A 561 -47.16 2.74 11.82
CA GLY A 561 -48.39 2.00 11.59
C GLY A 561 -48.76 1.09 12.76
N ILE A 562 -49.52 0.04 12.47
CA ILE A 562 -49.82 -1.03 13.42
C ILE A 562 -49.49 -2.39 12.82
N VAL A 563 -49.15 -3.33 13.68
CA VAL A 563 -49.15 -4.75 13.39
C VAL A 563 -50.41 -5.34 14.00
N PHE A 564 -51.16 -6.11 13.23
CA PHE A 564 -52.40 -6.75 13.65
C PHE A 564 -52.23 -8.26 13.69
N SER A 565 -52.70 -8.90 14.76
CA SER A 565 -52.78 -10.35 14.85
C SER A 565 -54.10 -10.80 15.46
N LYS A 566 -54.54 -11.99 15.04
CA LYS A 566 -55.69 -12.66 15.62
C LYS A 566 -55.33 -13.50 16.85
N THR A 567 -54.08 -13.95 16.95
CA THR A 567 -53.67 -14.98 17.92
C THR A 567 -52.48 -14.57 18.77
N ASP A 568 -51.63 -13.66 18.29
CA ASP A 568 -50.47 -13.19 19.03
C ASP A 568 -50.85 -11.96 19.85
N GLU A 569 -50.60 -12.01 21.17
CA GLU A 569 -50.89 -10.92 22.09
C GLU A 569 -49.88 -9.77 21.99
N THR A 570 -48.71 -10.01 21.38
CA THR A 570 -47.61 -9.07 21.20
C THR A 570 -47.15 -9.02 19.74
N PRO A 571 -48.04 -8.68 18.79
CA PRO A 571 -47.75 -8.81 17.37
C PRO A 571 -46.54 -7.99 16.92
N THR A 572 -45.61 -8.64 16.22
CA THR A 572 -44.43 -8.02 15.61
C THR A 572 -44.42 -8.18 14.09
N LEU A 573 -43.55 -7.46 13.39
CA LEU A 573 -43.39 -7.58 11.93
C LEU A 573 -42.81 -8.95 11.49
N GLU A 574 -42.22 -9.72 12.40
CA GLU A 574 -41.56 -11.00 12.09
C GLU A 574 -42.48 -12.21 12.33
N GLU A 575 -43.51 -12.09 13.19
CA GLU A 575 -44.36 -13.20 13.65
C GLU A 575 -45.82 -13.01 13.19
N ASP A 576 -46.25 -13.69 12.12
CA ASP A 576 -47.65 -13.82 11.59
C ASP A 576 -48.51 -12.52 11.56
N GLY A 577 -47.88 -11.37 11.78
CA GLY A 577 -48.49 -10.08 12.02
C GLY A 577 -48.77 -9.39 10.70
N ILE A 578 -49.98 -8.89 10.55
CA ILE A 578 -50.38 -8.15 9.35
C ILE A 578 -50.04 -6.68 9.56
N LYS A 579 -49.08 -6.18 8.78
CA LYS A 579 -48.64 -4.79 8.79
C LYS A 579 -49.67 -3.86 8.13
N TYR A 580 -50.10 -2.83 8.85
CA TYR A 580 -50.91 -1.73 8.33
C TYR A 580 -50.21 -0.40 8.57
N GLN A 581 -49.67 0.19 7.51
CA GLN A 581 -48.99 1.48 7.55
C GLN A 581 -50.00 2.64 7.65
N ALA A 582 -49.73 3.61 8.52
CA ALA A 582 -50.52 4.83 8.61
C ALA A 582 -50.11 5.83 7.53
N VAL A 583 -51.07 6.62 7.03
CA VAL A 583 -50.84 7.54 5.91
C VAL A 583 -50.27 8.89 6.37
N SER A 584 -50.64 9.34 7.57
CA SER A 584 -50.21 10.63 8.11
C SER A 584 -50.29 10.63 9.64
N LYS A 585 -49.54 11.54 10.26
CA LYS A 585 -49.65 11.90 11.68
C LYS A 585 -50.00 13.39 11.81
N ASN A 586 -50.61 13.79 12.92
CA ASN A 586 -50.86 15.21 13.23
C ASN A 586 -49.61 15.90 13.80
N ASP A 587 -49.71 17.19 14.11
CA ASP A 587 -48.60 18.00 14.66
C ASP A 587 -48.08 17.52 16.02
N PHE A 588 -48.83 16.67 16.71
CA PHE A 588 -48.43 16.02 17.97
C PHE A 588 -47.81 14.63 17.75
N GLY A 589 -47.55 14.24 16.50
CA GLY A 589 -47.02 12.93 16.16
C GLY A 589 -48.01 11.77 16.28
N GLN A 590 -49.30 12.07 16.45
CA GLN A 590 -50.35 11.06 16.63
C GLN A 590 -50.89 10.59 15.29
N TYR A 591 -51.16 9.29 15.17
CA TYR A 591 -51.79 8.68 14.01
C TYR A 591 -52.86 7.68 14.45
N GLY A 592 -53.75 7.33 13.53
CA GLY A 592 -54.77 6.32 13.72
C GLY A 592 -54.84 5.37 12.53
N VAL A 593 -55.11 4.10 12.81
CA VAL A 593 -55.37 3.08 11.78
C VAL A 593 -56.73 2.46 12.02
N LYS A 594 -57.58 2.50 10.98
CA LYS A 594 -58.90 1.89 10.99
C LYS A 594 -58.83 0.52 10.31
N LEU A 595 -59.20 -0.51 11.06
CA LEU A 595 -59.37 -1.88 10.58
C LEU A 595 -60.86 -2.13 10.34
N TYR A 596 -61.25 -2.66 9.18
CA TYR A 596 -62.64 -2.97 8.87
C TYR A 596 -62.74 -4.08 7.81
N GLY A 597 -63.86 -4.80 7.80
CA GLY A 597 -64.18 -5.77 6.76
C GLY A 597 -64.68 -7.12 7.27
N THR A 598 -65.07 -8.00 6.35
CA THR A 598 -65.72 -9.29 6.66
C THR A 598 -64.81 -10.29 7.38
N GLY A 599 -63.50 -10.06 7.40
CA GLY A 599 -62.53 -10.86 8.15
C GLY A 599 -62.55 -10.59 9.66
N LEU A 600 -63.03 -9.42 10.08
CA LEU A 600 -63.27 -9.10 11.49
C LEU A 600 -64.62 -9.67 11.90
N LYS A 601 -64.60 -10.56 12.89
CA LYS A 601 -65.79 -11.21 13.43
C LYS A 601 -66.15 -10.56 14.77
N ALA A 602 -67.43 -10.30 14.97
CA ALA A 602 -67.92 -9.94 16.29
C ALA A 602 -67.59 -11.06 17.30
N ASP A 603 -67.43 -10.67 18.56
CA ASP A 603 -67.13 -11.56 19.69
C ASP A 603 -65.79 -12.32 19.57
N THR A 604 -64.92 -11.93 18.64
CA THR A 604 -63.55 -12.43 18.52
C THR A 604 -62.57 -11.36 18.98
N THR A 605 -61.68 -11.70 19.91
CA THR A 605 -60.61 -10.81 20.35
C THR A 605 -59.46 -10.82 19.34
N TYR A 606 -58.96 -9.63 19.02
CA TYR A 606 -57.80 -9.38 18.17
C TYR A 606 -56.81 -8.50 18.93
N TYR A 607 -55.57 -8.46 18.45
CA TYR A 607 -54.47 -7.73 19.07
C TYR A 607 -53.80 -6.83 18.04
N THR A 608 -53.40 -5.63 18.48
CA THR A 608 -52.62 -4.69 17.68
C THR A 608 -51.48 -4.11 18.48
N ALA A 609 -50.31 -3.96 17.87
CA ALA A 609 -49.19 -3.20 18.41
C ALA A 609 -48.80 -2.10 17.42
N PRO A 610 -48.73 -0.83 17.84
CA PRO A 610 -48.19 0.19 16.97
C PRO A 610 -46.70 -0.02 16.75
N TYR A 611 -46.21 0.31 15.57
CA TYR A 611 -44.79 0.27 15.24
C TYR A 611 -44.34 1.58 14.60
N THR A 612 -43.06 1.89 14.71
CA THR A 612 -42.39 2.92 13.93
C THR A 612 -41.03 2.39 13.50
N ILE A 613 -40.70 2.59 12.23
CA ILE A 613 -39.36 2.37 11.69
C ILE A 613 -38.66 3.73 11.70
N TYR A 614 -37.60 3.82 12.50
CA TYR A 614 -36.73 4.98 12.53
C TYR A 614 -35.50 4.74 11.67
N GLN A 615 -35.11 5.76 10.92
CA GLN A 615 -33.82 5.85 10.23
C GLN A 615 -32.90 6.73 11.07
N SER A 616 -31.68 6.25 11.31
CA SER A 616 -30.56 7.08 11.74
C SER A 616 -29.40 6.90 10.75
N ILE A 617 -28.27 7.56 11.01
CA ILE A 617 -27.03 7.31 10.26
C ILE A 617 -26.55 5.85 10.37
N HIS A 618 -27.06 5.08 11.34
CA HIS A 618 -26.66 3.70 11.62
C HIS A 618 -27.60 2.64 11.01
N GLY A 619 -28.63 3.06 10.27
CA GLY A 619 -29.58 2.15 9.63
C GLY A 619 -30.99 2.27 10.21
N LYS A 620 -31.79 1.21 10.00
CA LYS A 620 -33.21 1.18 10.35
C LYS A 620 -33.44 0.36 11.61
N THR A 621 -34.19 0.92 12.55
CA THR A 621 -34.65 0.21 13.76
C THR A 621 -36.17 0.27 13.84
N VAL A 622 -36.79 -0.85 14.20
CA VAL A 622 -38.23 -0.93 14.46
C VAL A 622 -38.46 -0.81 15.97
N VAL A 623 -39.30 0.13 16.37
CA VAL A 623 -39.77 0.29 17.76
C VAL A 623 -41.27 -0.01 17.81
N TYR A 624 -41.67 -0.83 18.77
CA TYR A 624 -43.06 -1.17 19.03
C TYR A 624 -43.59 -0.45 20.26
N GLY A 625 -44.85 -0.04 20.24
CA GLY A 625 -45.57 0.35 21.43
C GLY A 625 -46.27 -0.83 22.09
N THR A 626 -46.84 -0.61 23.27
CA THR A 626 -47.58 -1.63 24.02
C THR A 626 -48.73 -2.21 23.20
N ALA A 627 -48.81 -3.53 23.09
CA ALA A 627 -49.91 -4.19 22.41
C ALA A 627 -51.25 -3.95 23.13
N VAL A 628 -52.33 -3.81 22.36
CA VAL A 628 -53.70 -3.62 22.85
C VAL A 628 -54.62 -4.62 22.18
N SER A 629 -55.59 -5.15 22.93
CA SER A 629 -56.61 -6.05 22.41
C SER A 629 -57.94 -5.34 22.18
N PHE A 630 -58.73 -5.85 21.24
CA PHE A 630 -60.09 -5.37 20.99
C PHE A 630 -61.02 -6.48 20.52
N THR A 631 -62.31 -6.32 20.78
CA THR A 631 -63.36 -7.24 20.33
C THR A 631 -64.41 -6.43 19.56
N PRO A 632 -64.51 -6.61 18.22
CA PRO A 632 -65.57 -5.96 17.44
C PRO A 632 -66.95 -6.34 17.96
N VAL A 633 -67.88 -5.39 17.93
CA VAL A 633 -69.29 -5.60 18.25
C VAL A 633 -70.13 -5.52 16.98
N ASN A 634 -71.18 -6.35 16.90
CA ASN A 634 -72.26 -6.14 15.93
C ASN A 634 -73.26 -5.19 16.58
N ASN A 635 -73.41 -3.98 16.04
CA ASN A 635 -74.53 -3.12 16.42
C ASN A 635 -75.86 -3.63 15.87
#